data_AF-A0AAV2LK75-F1
#
_entry.id   AF-A0AAV2LK75-F1
#
_cell.length_a   1.000
_cell.length_b   1.000
_cell.length_c   1.000
_cell.angle_alpha   90.00
_cell.angle_beta   90.00
_cell.angle_gamma   90.00
#
_symmetry.space_group_name_H-M   'P 1'
#
loop_
_entity.id
_entity.type
_entity.pdbx_description
1 polymer ?
#
loop_
_entity_poly.entity_id
_entity_poly.type
_entity_poly.pdbx_seq_one_letter_code
_entity_poly.pdbx_strand_id
1 'polypeptide(L)'
;MSEVSFMWAAHQVHHSSEFYNLTTALRQSLSQQFTAWIFYLPLALAVPPSIFAVHIQLNLLYQFWIHTELIKDLGPLEWIINTPKHHRVHHGRNLYCIDKNYGGILIVWDRLFEDRD
;
A
#
# COMPACT_ATOMS: atom_id res chain seq x y z
N MET A 1 3.78 -7.00 6.58
CA MET A 1 2.45 -6.55 7.06
C MET A 1 1.63 -7.73 7.54
N SER A 2 1.53 -8.82 6.78
CA SER A 2 0.97 -10.10 7.27
C SER A 2 1.73 -10.65 8.49
N GLU A 3 3.03 -10.41 8.59
CA GLU A 3 3.87 -10.80 9.73
C GLU A 3 3.46 -10.20 11.09
N VAL A 4 2.87 -9.00 11.11
CA VAL A 4 2.48 -8.32 12.35
C VAL A 4 0.98 -8.43 12.53
N SER A 5 0.53 -9.33 13.41
CA SER A 5 -0.89 -9.71 13.53
C SER A 5 -1.85 -8.53 13.72
N PHE A 6 -1.45 -7.49 14.47
CA PHE A 6 -2.26 -6.29 14.65
C PHE A 6 -2.41 -5.48 13.35
N MET A 7 -1.32 -5.26 12.62
CA MET A 7 -1.35 -4.55 11.34
C MET A 7 -2.09 -5.36 10.28
N TRP A 8 -1.91 -6.68 10.27
CA TRP A 8 -2.69 -7.57 9.44
C TRP A 8 -4.18 -7.51 9.75
N ALA A 9 -4.58 -7.54 11.03
CA ALA A 9 -5.99 -7.43 11.40
C ALA A 9 -6.63 -6.12 10.93
N ALA A 10 -5.85 -5.02 10.92
CA ALA A 10 -6.28 -3.74 10.35
C ALA A 10 -6.36 -3.80 8.81
N HIS A 11 -5.52 -4.56 8.12
CA HIS A 11 -5.42 -4.47 6.67
C HIS A 11 -6.07 -5.62 5.87
N GLN A 12 -6.32 -6.78 6.49
CA GLN A 12 -6.79 -8.00 5.81
C GLN A 12 -8.07 -7.80 4.97
N VAL A 13 -8.97 -6.89 5.37
CA VAL A 13 -10.19 -6.57 4.60
C VAL A 13 -9.83 -6.08 3.19
N HIS A 14 -8.74 -5.32 3.06
CA HIS A 14 -8.21 -4.85 1.79
C HIS A 14 -7.78 -6.01 0.88
N HIS A 15 -7.10 -7.00 1.46
CA HIS A 15 -6.63 -8.20 0.77
C HIS A 15 -7.66 -9.31 0.61
N SER A 16 -8.87 -9.13 1.15
CA SER A 16 -9.91 -10.17 1.19
C SER A 16 -10.54 -10.49 -0.17
N SER A 17 -10.36 -9.62 -1.18
CA SER A 17 -11.04 -9.80 -2.45
C SER A 17 -10.47 -10.95 -3.25
N GLU A 18 -11.34 -11.75 -3.86
CA GLU A 18 -10.92 -12.78 -4.84
C GLU A 18 -10.57 -12.18 -6.20
N PHE A 19 -10.95 -10.92 -6.44
CA PHE A 19 -10.68 -10.20 -7.68
C PHE A 19 -9.74 -9.03 -7.42
N TYR A 20 -8.76 -8.83 -8.30
CA TYR A 20 -7.86 -7.68 -8.23
C TYR A 20 -8.25 -6.63 -9.27
N ASN A 21 -8.93 -5.56 -8.85
CA ASN A 21 -9.31 -4.44 -9.71
C ASN A 21 -9.46 -3.15 -8.90
N LEU A 22 -9.84 -2.05 -9.54
CA LEU A 22 -9.92 -0.73 -8.90
C LEU A 22 -10.86 -0.69 -7.69
N THR A 23 -11.88 -1.56 -7.63
CA THR A 23 -12.77 -1.63 -6.46
C THR A 23 -12.09 -2.26 -5.24
N THR A 24 -11.03 -3.05 -5.43
CA THR A 24 -10.18 -3.56 -4.35
C THR A 24 -9.54 -2.41 -3.58
N ALA A 25 -9.17 -1.31 -4.25
CA ALA A 25 -8.67 -0.10 -3.61
C ALA A 25 -9.63 0.46 -2.54
N LEU A 26 -10.93 0.36 -2.80
CA LEU A 26 -11.98 0.92 -1.95
C LEU A 26 -12.34 0.02 -0.75
N ARG A 27 -11.83 -1.22 -0.71
CA ARG A 27 -12.02 -2.12 0.42
C ARG A 27 -11.08 -1.73 1.55
N GLN A 28 -11.52 -0.81 2.40
CA GLN A 28 -10.80 -0.37 3.59
C GLN A 28 -11.53 -0.88 4.84
N SER A 29 -10.79 -1.32 5.85
CA SER A 29 -11.39 -1.71 7.12
C SER A 29 -11.68 -0.49 7.99
N LEU A 30 -12.65 -0.60 8.90
CA LEU A 30 -12.85 0.41 9.95
C LEU A 30 -11.65 0.44 10.91
N SER A 31 -11.06 -0.71 11.24
CA SER A 31 -9.90 -0.80 12.14
C SER A 31 -8.68 -0.08 11.58
N GLN A 32 -8.51 -0.03 10.25
CA GLN A 32 -7.46 0.77 9.60
C GLN A 32 -7.66 2.27 9.84
N GLN A 33 -8.90 2.77 9.79
CA GLN A 33 -9.18 4.18 10.09
C GLN A 33 -8.82 4.54 11.54
N PHE A 34 -9.12 3.66 12.49
CA PHE A 34 -8.80 3.86 13.91
C PHE A 34 -7.34 3.65 14.28
N THR A 35 -6.51 3.09 13.38
CA THR A 35 -5.07 2.86 13.63
C THR A 35 -4.19 3.84 12.86
N ALA A 36 -4.66 4.38 11.73
CA ALA A 36 -3.88 5.30 10.89
C ALA A 36 -3.49 6.61 11.59
N TRP A 37 -4.31 7.12 12.53
CA TRP A 37 -4.04 8.40 13.18
C TRP A 37 -2.72 8.41 13.96
N ILE A 38 -2.24 7.27 14.45
CA ILE A 38 -0.96 7.17 15.18
C ILE A 38 0.21 7.59 14.29
N PHE A 39 0.15 7.27 12.99
CA PHE A 39 1.18 7.64 12.02
C PHE A 39 1.06 9.10 11.58
N TYR A 40 -0.16 9.66 11.59
CA TYR A 40 -0.42 11.04 11.20
C TYR A 40 -0.29 12.06 12.34
N LEU A 41 -0.45 11.64 13.59
CA LEU A 41 -0.40 12.54 14.75
C LEU A 41 0.95 13.28 14.86
N PRO A 42 2.13 12.64 14.67
CA PRO A 42 3.40 13.36 14.68
C PRO A 42 3.49 14.40 13.55
N LEU A 43 2.96 14.08 12.36
CA LEU A 43 2.94 14.99 11.21
C LEU A 43 2.05 16.21 11.47
N ALA A 44 0.93 16.04 12.18
CA ALA A 44 0.01 17.13 12.52
C ALA A 44 0.66 18.24 13.37
N LEU A 45 1.78 17.95 14.05
CA LEU A 45 2.52 18.94 14.85
C LEU A 45 3.47 19.82 14.01
N ALA A 46 3.83 19.38 12.80
CA ALA A 46 4.85 20.04 11.98
C ALA A 46 4.34 20.46 10.59
N VAL A 47 3.24 19.88 10.12
CA VAL A 47 2.72 20.07 8.76
C VAL A 47 1.41 20.86 8.80
N PRO A 48 1.29 21.98 8.05
CA PRO A 48 0.04 22.73 7.98
C PRO A 48 -1.15 21.87 7.51
N PRO A 49 -2.37 22.07 8.04
CA PRO A 49 -3.53 21.25 7.70
C PRO A 49 -3.86 21.19 6.20
N SER A 50 -3.63 22.28 5.46
CA SER A 50 -3.86 22.33 4.01
C SER A 50 -2.90 21.42 3.24
N ILE A 51 -1.62 21.40 3.62
CA ILE A 51 -0.61 20.52 3.02
C ILE A 51 -0.91 19.07 3.34
N PHE A 52 -1.32 18.80 4.58
CA PHE A 52 -1.74 17.48 5.01
C PHE A 52 -2.94 16.96 4.20
N ALA A 53 -3.95 17.80 3.98
CA ALA A 53 -5.10 17.46 3.17
C ALA A 53 -4.71 17.11 1.72
N VAL A 54 -3.84 17.91 1.10
CA VAL A 54 -3.32 17.63 -0.25
C VAL A 54 -2.56 16.31 -0.29
N HIS A 55 -1.70 16.05 0.71
CA HIS A 55 -0.94 14.81 0.80
C HIS A 55 -1.84 13.57 0.86
N ILE A 56 -2.89 13.59 1.71
CA ILE A 56 -3.85 12.49 1.79
C ILE A 56 -4.51 12.23 0.44
N GLN A 57 -4.95 13.27 -0.26
CA GLN A 57 -5.63 13.10 -1.55
C GLN A 57 -4.68 12.53 -2.61
N LEU A 58 -3.43 13.00 -2.67
CA LEU A 58 -2.43 12.45 -3.58
C LEU A 58 -2.11 11.00 -3.26
N ASN A 59 -1.98 10.65 -1.97
CA ASN A 59 -1.75 9.28 -1.55
C ASN A 59 -2.93 8.37 -1.93
N LEU A 60 -4.17 8.80 -1.68
CA LEU A 60 -5.38 8.06 -2.06
C LEU A 60 -5.45 7.83 -3.57
N LEU A 61 -5.20 8.87 -4.38
CA LEU A 61 -5.17 8.73 -5.83
C LEU A 61 -4.09 7.74 -6.26
N TYR A 62 -2.90 7.83 -5.67
CA TYR A 62 -1.80 6.91 -5.96
C TYR A 62 -2.16 5.46 -5.61
N GLN A 63 -2.66 5.24 -4.39
CA GLN A 63 -3.07 3.92 -3.95
C GLN A 63 -4.20 3.36 -4.79
N PHE A 64 -5.09 4.19 -5.33
CA PHE A 64 -6.22 3.71 -6.14
C PHE A 64 -5.79 3.13 -7.49
N TRP A 65 -4.97 3.85 -8.26
CA TRP A 65 -4.72 3.47 -9.66
C TRP A 65 -3.82 2.23 -9.80
N ILE A 66 -3.01 1.91 -8.79
CA ILE A 66 -2.15 0.72 -8.79
C ILE A 66 -2.95 -0.60 -8.65
N HIS A 67 -4.23 -0.54 -8.28
CA HIS A 67 -5.14 -1.70 -8.29
C HIS A 67 -5.71 -1.99 -9.67
N THR A 68 -4.85 -2.28 -10.64
CA THR A 68 -5.27 -2.67 -11.98
C THR A 68 -4.46 -3.82 -12.55
N GLU A 69 -5.12 -4.67 -13.33
CA GLU A 69 -4.47 -5.70 -14.13
C GLU A 69 -4.14 -5.23 -15.55
N LEU A 70 -4.63 -4.07 -15.98
CA LEU A 70 -4.45 -3.55 -17.34
C LEU A 70 -2.98 -3.22 -17.64
N ILE A 71 -2.30 -2.60 -16.67
CA ILE A 71 -0.89 -2.22 -16.80
C ILE A 71 -0.03 -3.38 -16.31
N LYS A 72 0.73 -3.99 -17.23
CA LYS A 72 1.54 -5.17 -16.93
C LYS A 72 2.94 -4.83 -16.46
N ASP A 73 3.54 -3.77 -17.00
CA ASP A 73 4.92 -3.36 -16.72
C ASP A 73 5.11 -1.88 -17.06
N LEU A 74 5.86 -1.14 -16.24
CA LEU A 74 6.24 0.26 -16.45
C LEU A 74 7.76 0.44 -16.70
N GLY A 75 8.47 -0.64 -17.01
CA GLY A 75 9.88 -0.63 -17.37
C GLY A 75 10.76 -0.01 -16.28
N PRO A 76 11.61 0.98 -16.60
CA PRO A 76 12.54 1.57 -15.62
C PRO A 76 11.87 2.21 -14.39
N LEU A 77 10.60 2.59 -14.47
CA LEU A 77 9.89 3.15 -13.31
C LEU A 77 9.74 2.14 -12.17
N GLU A 78 9.72 0.84 -12.50
CA GLU A 78 9.62 -0.26 -11.54
C GLU A 78 10.80 -0.28 -10.54
N TRP A 79 11.91 0.39 -10.85
CA TRP A 79 13.06 0.49 -9.92
C TRP A 79 12.82 1.47 -8.77
N ILE A 80 11.88 2.41 -8.92
CA ILE A 80 11.74 3.55 -8.01
C ILE A 80 10.36 3.56 -7.35
N ILE A 81 9.30 3.33 -8.13
CA ILE A 81 7.91 3.46 -7.66
C ILE A 81 7.19 2.11 -7.55
N ASN A 82 6.27 2.00 -6.57
CA ASN A 82 5.33 0.88 -6.49
C ASN A 82 4.34 1.00 -7.66
N THR A 83 4.23 -0.03 -8.47
CA THR A 83 3.47 -0.05 -9.71
C THR A 83 2.30 -1.03 -9.60
N PRO A 84 1.39 -1.06 -10.57
CA PRO A 84 0.38 -2.11 -10.62
C PRO A 84 0.96 -3.53 -10.61
N LYS A 85 2.18 -3.72 -11.12
CA LYS A 85 2.87 -5.02 -11.09
C LYS A 85 3.33 -5.40 -9.68
N HIS A 86 4.00 -4.50 -8.98
CA HIS A 86 4.44 -4.73 -7.60
C HIS A 86 3.25 -4.92 -6.66
N HIS A 87 2.22 -4.08 -6.79
CA HIS A 87 1.05 -4.11 -5.92
C HIS A 87 0.19 -5.36 -6.12
N ARG A 88 0.17 -5.94 -7.33
CA ARG A 88 -0.43 -7.27 -7.55
C ARG A 88 0.29 -8.37 -6.79
N VAL A 89 1.62 -8.32 -6.73
CA VAL A 89 2.40 -9.28 -5.94
C VAL A 89 2.09 -9.09 -4.46
N HIS A 90 2.00 -7.85 -3.98
CA HIS A 90 1.58 -7.55 -2.60
C HIS A 90 0.19 -8.11 -2.25
N HIS A 91 -0.75 -8.08 -3.20
CA HIS A 91 -2.08 -8.69 -3.04
C HIS A 91 -2.13 -10.20 -3.31
N GLY A 92 -1.04 -10.78 -3.80
CA GLY A 92 -0.97 -12.17 -4.19
C GLY A 92 -0.94 -13.10 -2.98
N ARG A 93 -1.51 -14.30 -3.16
CA ARG A 93 -1.56 -15.36 -2.13
C ARG A 93 -0.64 -16.55 -2.43
N ASN A 94 0.12 -16.50 -3.51
CA ASN A 94 1.12 -17.52 -3.84
C ASN A 94 2.32 -17.38 -2.90
N LEU A 95 3.09 -18.45 -2.69
CA LEU A 95 4.25 -18.43 -1.80
C LEU A 95 5.25 -17.30 -2.12
N TYR A 96 5.48 -16.98 -3.39
CA TYR A 96 6.39 -15.91 -3.79
C TYR A 96 5.84 -14.48 -3.56
N CYS A 97 4.55 -14.36 -3.25
CA CYS A 97 3.85 -13.10 -3.00
C CYS A 97 3.77 -12.76 -1.52
N ILE A 98 3.87 -13.77 -0.66
CA ILE A 98 3.73 -13.59 0.78
C ILE A 98 4.84 -12.69 1.28
N ASP A 99 4.44 -11.70 2.07
CA ASP A 99 5.35 -10.77 2.72
C ASP A 99 6.25 -9.97 1.76
N LYS A 100 5.70 -9.60 0.59
CA LYS A 100 6.40 -8.79 -0.43
C LYS A 100 5.78 -7.42 -0.66
N ASN A 101 6.62 -6.48 -1.10
CA ASN A 101 6.24 -5.16 -1.64
C ASN A 101 5.28 -4.35 -0.75
N TYR A 102 5.69 -4.07 0.49
CA TYR A 102 4.96 -3.27 1.48
C TYR A 102 4.92 -1.75 1.20
N GLY A 103 5.86 -1.21 0.42
CA GLY A 103 5.96 0.21 0.15
C GLY A 103 4.77 0.76 -0.64
N GLY A 104 4.05 1.74 -0.10
CA GLY A 104 2.84 2.28 -0.76
C GLY A 104 3.11 3.06 -2.06
N ILE A 105 4.13 3.93 -2.09
CA ILE A 105 4.49 4.73 -3.28
C ILE A 105 5.87 4.36 -3.80
N LEU A 106 6.85 4.18 -2.91
CA LEU A 106 8.24 3.92 -3.28
C LEU A 106 8.58 2.48 -2.93
N ILE A 107 8.92 1.71 -3.98
CA ILE A 107 9.38 0.31 -3.88
C ILE A 107 10.86 0.22 -3.47
N VAL A 108 11.54 1.37 -3.40
CA VAL A 108 12.93 1.44 -2.91
C VAL A 108 13.02 0.98 -1.46
N TRP A 109 11.99 1.24 -0.64
CA TRP A 109 11.97 0.78 0.74
C TRP A 109 12.00 -0.74 0.83
N ASP A 110 11.20 -1.42 0.02
CA ASP A 110 11.21 -2.88 -0.06
C ASP A 110 12.59 -3.38 -0.46
N ARG A 111 13.20 -2.85 -1.52
CA ARG A 111 14.56 -3.25 -1.92
C ARG A 111 15.63 -3.06 -0.84
N LEU A 112 15.49 -2.04 0.00
CA LEU A 112 16.45 -1.79 1.09
C LEU A 112 16.27 -2.75 2.27
N PHE A 113 15.09 -3.35 2.43
CA PHE A 113 14.72 -4.11 3.63
C PHE A 113 14.26 -5.56 3.37
N GLU A 114 13.94 -5.95 2.13
CA GLU A 114 13.53 -7.31 1.73
C GLU A 114 14.67 -8.32 1.73
N ASP A 115 15.94 -7.88 1.74
CA ASP A 115 17.14 -8.75 1.75
C ASP A 115 17.43 -9.38 3.13
N ARG A 116 16.40 -9.76 3.90
CA ARG A 116 16.59 -10.35 5.24
C ARG A 116 15.93 -11.71 5.51
N ASP A 117 15.48 -12.44 4.49
CA ASP A 117 15.05 -13.85 4.64
C ASP A 117 15.36 -14.70 3.40
#